data_AF-A0A962MKF9-F1
#
_entry.id   AF-A0A962MKF9-F1
#
_cell.length_a   1.000
_cell.length_b   1.000
_cell.length_c   1.000
_cell.angle_alpha   90.00
_cell.angle_beta   90.00
_cell.angle_gamma   90.00
#
_symmetry.space_group_name_H-M   'P 1'
#
loop_
_entity.id
_entity.type
_entity.pdbx_description
1 polymer ?
#
loop_
_entity_poly.entity_id
_entity_poly.type
_entity_poly.pdbx_seq_one_letter_code
_entity_poly.pdbx_strand_id
1 'polypeptide(L)'
;SVMREVVGDRTVDEVITIGRQEIETEALTKMQALSSKYVMGISIDQVQLKNINPPQPVQESFNEVNQAQQEKEKLINEARRDYNKVIPLAEGEKDQRIREADGYRLKRINEAEGDVARFSALLAEYSKAPEVTRRRIYIETLQDVMPTIRSKIIVDEQTRSILPLLNLDAQNGVQP
;
A
#
# COMPACT_ATOMS: atom_id res chain seq x y z
N SER A 1 3.62 39.58 47.06
CA SER A 1 4.06 39.89 45.68
C SER A 1 3.06 39.36 44.69
N VAL A 2 2.56 40.20 43.77
CA VAL A 2 1.51 39.85 42.80
C VAL A 2 1.89 38.63 41.95
N MET A 3 3.13 38.55 41.47
CA MET A 3 3.60 37.40 40.68
C MET A 3 3.51 36.07 41.44
N ARG A 4 3.74 36.06 42.76
CA ARG A 4 3.66 34.83 43.57
C ARG A 4 2.22 34.38 43.79
N GLU A 5 1.28 35.32 43.85
CA GLU A 5 -0.15 35.05 44.01
C GLU A 5 -0.72 34.44 42.73
N VAL A 6 -0.51 35.11 41.58
CA VAL A 6 -1.04 34.65 40.29
C VAL A 6 -0.45 33.30 39.84
N VAL A 7 0.84 33.06 40.11
CA VAL A 7 1.50 31.78 39.78
C VAL A 7 1.17 30.69 40.81
N GLY A 8 0.88 31.05 42.07
CA GLY A 8 0.59 30.08 43.13
C GLY A 8 -0.77 29.41 43.00
N ASP A 9 -1.73 30.06 42.34
CA ASP A 9 -3.09 29.55 42.13
C ASP A 9 -3.23 28.65 40.89
N ARG A 10 -2.14 28.39 40.15
CA ARG A 10 -2.13 27.63 38.89
C ARG A 10 -1.23 26.39 38.97
N THR A 11 -1.52 25.39 38.14
CA THR A 11 -0.72 24.16 38.07
C THR A 11 0.57 24.38 37.26
N VAL A 12 1.65 23.67 37.59
CA VAL A 12 2.96 23.82 36.91
C VAL A 12 2.84 23.59 35.40
N ASP A 13 2.08 22.58 34.98
CA ASP A 13 1.88 22.27 33.56
C ASP A 13 1.14 23.38 32.81
N GLU A 14 0.15 24.00 33.45
CA GLU A 14 -0.62 25.11 32.87
C GLU A 14 0.23 26.37 32.71
N VAL A 15 1.09 26.68 33.67
CA VAL A 15 2.02 27.83 33.60
C VAL A 15 3.08 27.61 32.50
N ILE A 16 3.43 26.36 32.19
CA ILE A 16 4.45 26.03 31.17
C ILE A 16 3.84 25.94 29.76
N THR A 17 2.60 25.47 29.62
CA THR A 17 2.02 25.12 28.30
C THR A 17 1.11 26.20 27.71
N ILE A 18 -0.05 26.48 28.32
CA ILE A 18 -1.14 27.26 27.71
C ILE A 18 -1.47 28.54 28.50
N GLY A 19 -1.34 28.52 29.82
CA GLY A 19 -1.80 29.59 30.72
C GLY A 19 -0.91 30.83 30.77
N ARG A 20 0.21 30.88 30.04
CA ARG A 20 1.19 32.00 30.13
C ARG A 20 0.55 33.36 29.82
N GLN A 21 -0.24 33.43 28.76
CA GLN A 21 -0.84 34.69 28.32
C GLN A 21 -1.93 35.18 29.28
N GLU A 22 -2.70 34.26 29.86
CA GLU A 22 -3.70 34.57 30.89
C GLU A 22 -3.03 35.10 32.17
N ILE A 23 -1.95 34.45 32.60
CA ILE A 23 -1.17 34.85 33.78
C ILE A 23 -0.53 36.22 33.57
N GLU A 24 0.04 36.50 32.39
CA GLU A 24 0.62 37.80 32.05
C GLU A 24 -0.42 38.92 32.09
N THR A 25 -1.64 38.66 31.60
CA THR A 25 -2.74 39.63 31.58
C THR A 25 -3.29 39.90 32.99
N GLU A 26 -3.46 38.85 33.80
CA GLU A 26 -3.93 38.97 35.18
C GLU A 26 -2.88 39.69 36.05
N ALA A 27 -1.61 39.33 35.89
CA ALA A 27 -0.50 39.95 36.60
C ALA A 27 -0.35 41.43 36.22
N LEU A 28 -0.52 41.79 34.94
CA LEU A 28 -0.53 43.18 34.47
C LEU A 28 -1.61 44.00 35.18
N THR A 29 -2.84 43.48 35.22
CA THR A 29 -3.99 44.16 35.82
C THR A 29 -3.78 44.39 37.32
N LYS A 30 -3.36 43.35 38.05
CA LYS A 30 -3.11 43.43 39.50
C LYS A 30 -1.91 44.35 39.83
N MET A 31 -0.84 44.32 39.03
CA MET A 31 0.32 45.20 39.23
C MET A 31 0.00 46.66 38.91
N GLN A 32 -0.77 46.93 37.85
CA GLN A 32 -1.21 48.28 37.51
C GLN A 32 -2.12 48.86 38.62
N ALA A 33 -3.05 48.05 39.14
CA ALA A 33 -3.90 48.46 40.26
C ALA A 33 -3.11 48.83 41.52
N LEU A 34 -2.03 48.09 41.83
CA LEU A 34 -1.14 48.43 42.94
C LEU A 34 -0.31 49.70 42.65
N SER A 35 0.22 49.88 41.44
CA SER A 35 0.99 51.08 41.05
C SER A 35 0.15 52.35 41.22
N SER A 36 -1.11 52.33 40.76
CA SER A 36 -2.05 53.45 40.95
C SER A 36 -2.41 53.67 42.42
N LYS A 37 -2.61 52.59 43.21
CA LYS A 37 -2.92 52.68 44.63
C LYS A 37 -1.79 53.33 45.45
N TYR A 38 -0.54 53.04 45.10
CA TYR A 38 0.63 53.62 45.76
C TYR A 38 1.10 54.94 45.14
N VAL A 39 0.38 55.48 44.15
CA VAL A 39 0.69 56.76 43.47
C VAL A 39 2.15 56.80 42.99
N MET A 40 2.62 55.69 42.43
CA MET A 40 4.02 55.56 42.00
C MET A 40 4.33 56.32 40.70
N GLY A 41 3.30 56.77 39.97
CA GLY A 41 3.46 57.51 38.71
C GLY A 41 3.97 56.67 37.54
N ILE A 42 3.96 55.34 37.66
CA ILE A 42 4.50 54.40 36.67
C ILE A 42 3.34 53.65 36.01
N SER A 43 3.33 53.61 34.67
CA SER A 43 2.44 52.76 33.87
C SER A 43 3.18 51.49 33.45
N ILE A 44 2.51 50.34 33.57
CA ILE A 44 3.03 49.06 33.12
C ILE A 44 2.32 48.69 31.83
N ASP A 45 3.06 48.56 30.74
CA ASP A 45 2.48 48.27 29.41
C ASP A 45 2.40 46.76 29.14
N GLN A 46 3.41 45.99 29.57
CA GLN A 46 3.45 44.55 29.35
C GLN A 46 4.22 43.82 30.46
N VAL A 47 3.72 42.63 30.81
CA VAL A 47 4.39 41.66 31.68
C VAL A 47 4.72 40.43 30.86
N GLN A 48 5.96 39.93 30.94
CA GLN A 48 6.38 38.72 30.26
C GLN A 48 6.99 37.74 31.26
N LEU A 49 6.53 36.49 31.22
CA LEU A 49 7.12 35.40 31.98
C LEU A 49 8.40 34.93 31.29
N LYS A 50 9.56 35.05 31.96
CA LYS A 50 10.81 34.43 31.51
C LYS A 50 10.74 32.91 31.60
N ASN A 51 11.64 32.22 30.87
CA ASN A 51 11.72 30.76 30.80
C ASN A 51 11.61 30.11 32.18
N ILE A 52 10.59 29.26 32.34
CA ILE A 52 10.33 28.48 33.54
C ILE A 52 11.02 27.14 33.35
N ASN A 53 12.11 26.93 34.10
CA ASN A 53 12.78 25.63 34.13
C ASN A 53 12.45 24.95 35.46
N PRO A 54 12.03 23.68 35.46
CA PRO A 54 11.87 22.92 36.69
C PRO A 54 13.21 22.81 37.43
N PRO A 55 13.21 22.77 38.77
CA PRO A 55 14.45 22.64 39.54
C PRO A 55 15.10 21.27 39.29
N GLN A 56 16.44 21.24 39.29
CA GLN A 56 17.21 20.02 38.99
C GLN A 56 16.73 18.73 39.68
N PRO A 57 16.33 18.72 40.97
CA PRO A 57 15.90 17.47 41.63
C PRO A 57 14.61 16.84 41.10
N VAL A 58 13.76 17.56 40.34
CA VAL A 58 12.51 17.01 39.78
C VAL A 58 12.52 16.88 38.26
N GLN A 59 13.56 17.40 37.61
CA GLN A 59 13.64 17.44 36.16
C GLN A 59 13.72 16.03 35.53
N GLU A 60 14.39 15.10 36.20
CA GLU A 60 14.49 13.70 35.77
C GLU A 60 13.11 13.01 35.75
N SER A 61 12.33 13.12 36.82
CA SER A 61 10.99 12.52 36.90
C SER A 61 10.00 13.13 35.90
N PHE A 62 10.10 14.44 35.63
CA PHE A 62 9.28 15.09 34.59
C PHE A 62 9.66 14.61 33.19
N ASN A 63 10.95 14.44 32.92
CA ASN A 63 11.42 13.90 31.64
C ASN A 63 10.96 12.45 31.46
N GLU A 64 10.99 11.64 32.52
CA GLU A 64 10.54 10.25 32.50
C GLU A 64 9.04 10.14 32.20
N VAL A 65 8.19 10.96 32.82
CA VAL A 65 6.73 10.99 32.53
C VAL A 65 6.46 11.39 31.08
N ASN A 66 7.16 12.41 30.58
CA ASN A 66 7.02 12.83 29.18
C ASN A 66 7.48 11.73 28.21
N GLN A 67 8.59 11.06 28.51
CA GLN A 67 9.07 9.94 27.70
C GLN A 67 8.06 8.78 27.70
N ALA A 68 7.53 8.41 28.87
CA ALA A 68 6.52 7.36 28.98
C ALA A 68 5.23 7.69 28.21
N GLN A 69 4.80 8.96 28.23
CA GLN A 69 3.66 9.42 27.43
C GLN A 69 3.95 9.31 25.93
N GLN A 70 5.13 9.75 25.49
CA GLN A 70 5.54 9.64 24.08
C GLN A 70 5.66 8.18 23.63
N GLU A 71 6.23 7.31 24.45
CA GLU A 71 6.31 5.87 24.16
C GLU A 71 4.93 5.24 24.05
N LYS A 72 4.01 5.57 24.96
CA LYS A 72 2.61 5.13 24.90
C LYS A 72 1.95 5.57 23.59
N GLU A 73 2.09 6.84 23.21
CA GLU A 73 1.51 7.35 21.96
C GLU A 73 2.14 6.68 20.73
N LYS A 74 3.46 6.46 20.74
CA LYS A 74 4.18 5.75 19.69
C LYS A 74 3.64 4.32 19.53
N LEU A 75 3.51 3.58 20.62
CA LEU A 75 2.97 2.22 20.60
C LEU A 75 1.53 2.16 20.08
N ILE A 76 0.67 3.10 20.50
CA ILE A 76 -0.70 3.19 20.00
C ILE A 76 -0.71 3.46 18.48
N ASN A 77 0.14 4.37 18.01
CA ASN A 77 0.23 4.70 16.60
C ASN A 77 0.79 3.54 15.76
N GLU A 78 1.75 2.79 16.29
CA GLU A 78 2.29 1.59 15.65
C GLU A 78 1.24 0.49 15.54
N ALA A 79 0.53 0.19 16.64
CA ALA A 79 -0.55 -0.80 16.63
C ALA A 79 -1.68 -0.41 15.65
N ARG A 80 -2.05 0.88 15.59
CA ARG A 80 -3.02 1.38 14.62
C ARG A 80 -2.53 1.25 13.18
N ARG A 81 -1.24 1.53 12.93
CA ARG A 81 -0.63 1.35 11.61
C ARG A 81 -0.71 -0.10 11.17
N ASP A 82 -0.36 -1.03 12.05
CA ASP A 82 -0.37 -2.47 11.74
C ASP A 82 -1.79 -2.96 11.50
N TYR A 83 -2.75 -2.58 12.34
CA TYR A 83 -4.16 -2.88 12.13
C TYR A 83 -4.66 -2.37 10.77
N ASN A 84 -4.39 -1.10 10.46
CA ASN A 84 -4.78 -0.45 9.21
C ASN A 84 -4.04 -1.01 7.98
N LYS A 85 -2.96 -1.77 8.17
CA LYS A 85 -2.23 -2.43 7.09
C LYS A 85 -2.75 -3.84 6.85
N VAL A 86 -2.91 -4.63 7.93
CA VAL A 86 -3.20 -6.06 7.82
C VAL A 86 -4.65 -6.32 7.42
N ILE A 87 -5.62 -5.62 8.03
CA ILE A 87 -7.04 -5.89 7.76
C ILE A 87 -7.42 -5.54 6.31
N PRO A 88 -7.13 -4.32 5.80
CA PRO A 88 -7.51 -3.97 4.42
C PRO A 88 -6.78 -4.82 3.38
N LEU A 89 -5.54 -5.23 3.65
CA LEU A 89 -4.79 -6.13 2.77
C LEU A 89 -5.48 -7.50 2.70
N ALA A 90 -5.82 -8.09 3.85
CA ALA A 90 -6.49 -9.39 3.90
C ALA A 90 -7.88 -9.35 3.24
N GLU A 91 -8.64 -8.28 3.42
CA GLU A 91 -9.92 -8.06 2.73
C GLU A 91 -9.73 -7.93 1.21
N GLY A 92 -8.72 -7.18 0.78
CA GLY A 92 -8.36 -7.02 -0.63
C GLY A 92 -7.96 -8.35 -1.28
N GLU A 93 -7.14 -9.16 -0.62
CA GLU A 93 -6.74 -10.48 -1.10
C GLU A 93 -7.91 -11.47 -1.17
N LYS A 94 -8.82 -11.42 -0.20
CA LYS A 94 -10.05 -12.22 -0.20
C LYS A 94 -10.89 -11.86 -1.43
N ASP A 95 -11.15 -10.58 -1.64
CA ASP A 95 -11.97 -10.11 -2.74
C ASP A 95 -11.31 -10.34 -4.10
N GLN A 96 -9.98 -10.19 -4.19
CA GLN A 96 -9.22 -10.54 -5.39
C GLN A 96 -9.39 -12.01 -5.75
N ARG A 97 -9.22 -12.92 -4.78
CA ARG A 97 -9.38 -14.36 -5.01
C ARG A 97 -10.79 -14.72 -5.49
N ILE A 98 -11.82 -14.11 -4.90
CA ILE A 98 -13.21 -14.31 -5.34
C ILE A 98 -13.38 -13.84 -6.80
N ARG A 99 -12.91 -12.62 -7.12
CA ARG A 99 -13.02 -12.08 -8.48
C ARG A 99 -12.23 -12.89 -9.51
N GLU A 100 -11.04 -13.39 -9.16
CA GLU A 100 -10.26 -14.29 -10.01
C GLU A 100 -11.01 -15.61 -10.27
N ALA A 101 -11.60 -16.20 -9.22
CA ALA A 101 -12.40 -17.42 -9.36
C ALA A 101 -13.63 -17.21 -10.25
N ASP A 102 -14.34 -16.09 -10.08
CA ASP A 102 -15.48 -15.73 -10.94
C ASP A 102 -15.06 -15.45 -12.38
N GLY A 103 -13.94 -14.74 -12.57
CA GLY A 103 -13.35 -14.50 -13.88
C GLY A 103 -12.96 -15.80 -14.58
N TYR A 104 -12.35 -16.74 -13.85
CA TYR A 104 -12.01 -18.06 -14.36
C TYR A 104 -13.26 -18.86 -14.75
N ARG A 105 -14.28 -18.88 -13.88
CA ARG A 105 -15.57 -19.53 -14.16
C ARG A 105 -16.19 -18.98 -15.43
N LEU A 106 -16.30 -17.66 -15.55
CA LEU A 106 -16.88 -17.01 -16.72
C LEU A 106 -16.07 -17.29 -17.99
N LYS A 107 -14.74 -17.22 -17.91
CA LYS A 107 -13.84 -17.59 -19.01
C LYS A 107 -14.10 -19.02 -19.49
N ARG A 108 -14.19 -19.99 -18.57
CA ARG A 108 -14.44 -21.40 -18.90
C ARG A 108 -15.79 -21.62 -19.57
N ILE A 109 -16.83 -20.92 -19.11
CA ILE A 109 -18.16 -20.97 -19.72
C ILE A 109 -18.11 -20.39 -21.14
N ASN A 110 -17.53 -19.20 -21.31
CA ASN A 110 -17.44 -18.53 -22.61
C ASN A 110 -16.58 -19.32 -23.62
N GLU A 111 -15.48 -19.93 -23.17
CA GLU A 111 -14.67 -20.84 -23.99
C GLU A 111 -15.52 -22.03 -24.47
N ALA A 112 -16.22 -22.70 -23.55
CA ALA A 112 -17.07 -23.84 -23.90
C ALA A 112 -18.20 -23.46 -24.85
N GLU A 113 -18.88 -22.33 -24.62
CA GLU A 113 -19.93 -21.81 -25.50
C GLU A 113 -19.37 -21.44 -26.89
N GLY A 114 -18.19 -20.80 -26.93
CA GLY A 114 -17.48 -20.47 -28.16
C GLY A 114 -17.08 -21.71 -28.96
N ASP A 115 -16.57 -22.74 -28.29
CA ASP A 115 -16.20 -24.01 -28.91
C ASP A 115 -17.42 -24.74 -29.48
N VAL A 116 -18.54 -24.78 -28.73
CA VAL A 116 -19.80 -25.36 -29.20
C VAL A 116 -20.37 -24.58 -30.39
N ALA A 117 -20.34 -23.24 -30.34
CA ALA A 117 -20.78 -22.39 -31.43
C ALA A 117 -19.93 -22.62 -32.70
N ARG A 118 -18.60 -22.68 -32.54
CA ARG A 118 -17.67 -22.97 -33.64
C ARG A 118 -17.92 -24.38 -34.23
N PHE A 119 -18.10 -25.38 -33.38
CA PHE A 119 -18.36 -26.75 -33.80
C PHE A 119 -19.69 -26.88 -34.53
N SER A 120 -20.76 -26.28 -34.02
CA SER A 120 -22.09 -26.34 -34.65
C SER A 120 -22.11 -25.65 -36.02
N ALA A 121 -21.44 -24.49 -36.15
CA ALA A 121 -21.25 -23.83 -37.43
C ALA A 121 -20.47 -24.70 -38.43
N LEU A 122 -19.40 -25.36 -37.98
CA LEU A 122 -18.61 -26.27 -38.82
C LEU A 122 -19.42 -27.50 -39.24
N LEU A 123 -20.19 -28.10 -38.33
CA LEU A 123 -21.04 -29.25 -38.60
C LEU A 123 -22.12 -28.93 -39.65
N ALA A 124 -22.70 -27.73 -39.59
CA ALA A 124 -23.69 -27.27 -40.57
C ALA A 124 -23.09 -27.20 -41.99
N GLU A 125 -21.87 -26.67 -42.13
CA GLU A 125 -21.17 -26.62 -43.42
C GLU A 125 -20.66 -28.00 -43.88
N TYR A 126 -20.19 -28.83 -42.95
CA TYR A 126 -19.76 -30.20 -43.23
C TYR A 126 -20.91 -31.05 -43.78
N SER A 127 -22.11 -30.87 -43.24
CA SER A 127 -23.32 -31.58 -43.69
C SER A 127 -23.71 -31.22 -45.14
N LYS A 128 -23.43 -29.98 -45.57
CA LYS A 128 -23.69 -29.53 -46.95
C LYS A 128 -22.65 -30.09 -47.93
N ALA A 129 -21.38 -30.10 -47.54
CA ALA A 129 -20.28 -30.51 -48.42
C ALA A 129 -19.12 -31.17 -47.64
N PRO A 130 -19.16 -32.50 -47.43
CA PRO A 130 -18.22 -33.18 -46.52
C PRO A 130 -16.79 -33.30 -47.08
N GLU A 131 -16.63 -33.58 -48.37
CA GLU A 131 -15.32 -33.77 -49.04
C GLU A 131 -14.47 -32.49 -49.01
N VAL A 132 -15.04 -31.36 -49.40
CA VAL A 132 -14.33 -30.07 -49.47
C VAL A 132 -13.99 -29.54 -48.07
N THR A 133 -14.89 -29.73 -47.11
CA THR A 133 -14.69 -29.26 -45.73
C THR A 133 -13.59 -30.05 -45.03
N ARG A 134 -13.57 -31.38 -45.19
CA ARG A 134 -12.49 -32.24 -44.65
C ARG A 134 -11.13 -31.85 -45.23
N ARG A 135 -11.06 -31.65 -46.55
CA ARG A 135 -9.81 -31.28 -47.23
C ARG A 135 -9.32 -29.90 -46.81
N ARG A 136 -10.22 -28.92 -46.65
CA ARG A 136 -9.87 -27.59 -46.13
C ARG A 136 -9.26 -27.68 -44.73
N ILE A 137 -9.93 -28.34 -43.78
CA ILE A 137 -9.44 -28.50 -42.41
C ILE A 137 -8.05 -29.16 -42.40
N TYR A 138 -7.85 -30.19 -43.22
CA TYR A 138 -6.55 -30.85 -43.33
C TYR A 138 -5.45 -29.91 -43.82
N ILE A 139 -5.71 -29.10 -44.85
CA ILE A 139 -4.72 -28.17 -45.40
C ILE A 139 -4.44 -27.02 -44.40
N GLU A 140 -5.47 -26.48 -43.74
CA GLU A 140 -5.32 -25.42 -42.72
C GLU A 140 -4.52 -25.93 -41.51
N THR A 141 -4.88 -27.08 -40.96
CA THR A 141 -4.14 -27.69 -39.83
C THR A 141 -2.69 -28.00 -40.21
N LEU A 142 -2.45 -28.47 -41.42
CA LEU A 142 -1.11 -28.72 -41.91
C LEU A 142 -0.34 -27.41 -42.08
N GLN A 143 -0.96 -26.35 -42.58
CA GLN A 143 -0.36 -25.01 -42.70
C GLN A 143 0.01 -24.41 -41.33
N ASP A 144 -0.79 -24.64 -40.29
CA ASP A 144 -0.51 -24.13 -38.94
C ASP A 144 0.62 -24.90 -38.26
N VAL A 145 0.70 -26.22 -38.46
CA VAL A 145 1.68 -27.09 -37.79
C VAL A 145 3.01 -27.15 -38.54
N MET A 146 3.01 -26.98 -39.87
CA MET A 146 4.21 -27.10 -40.72
C MET A 146 5.35 -26.12 -40.36
N PRO A 147 5.09 -24.86 -39.96
CA PRO A 147 6.14 -23.93 -39.51
C PRO A 147 6.82 -24.34 -38.20
N THR A 148 6.13 -25.10 -37.34
CA THR A 148 6.66 -25.53 -36.04
C THR A 148 7.58 -26.77 -36.17
N ILE A 149 7.55 -27.45 -37.32
CA ILE A 149 8.36 -28.65 -37.57
C ILE A 149 9.75 -28.24 -38.06
N ARG A 150 10.76 -28.40 -37.20
CA ARG A 150 12.17 -28.06 -37.48
C ARG A 150 12.87 -28.98 -38.50
N SER A 151 12.40 -30.22 -38.66
CA SER A 151 13.00 -31.20 -39.59
C SER A 151 11.92 -32.00 -40.30
N LYS A 152 11.74 -31.73 -41.60
CA LYS A 152 10.84 -32.48 -42.48
C LYS A 152 11.64 -33.55 -43.22
N ILE A 153 11.46 -34.82 -42.87
CA ILE A 153 12.02 -35.95 -43.63
C ILE A 153 10.90 -36.49 -44.52
N ILE A 154 10.98 -36.23 -45.83
CA ILE A 154 10.04 -36.77 -46.81
C ILE A 154 10.66 -38.05 -47.34
N VAL A 155 10.05 -39.19 -47.03
CA VAL A 155 10.51 -40.51 -47.49
C VAL A 155 9.61 -40.94 -48.63
N ASP A 156 10.23 -41.23 -49.78
CA ASP A 156 9.55 -41.85 -50.91
C ASP A 156 9.31 -43.34 -50.59
N GLU A 157 8.11 -43.84 -50.88
CA GLU A 157 7.63 -45.19 -50.52
C GLU A 157 8.50 -46.31 -51.13
N GLN A 158 9.29 -45.98 -52.16
CA GLN A 158 10.22 -46.87 -52.85
C GLN A 158 11.55 -47.10 -52.09
N THR A 159 11.90 -46.30 -51.07
CA THR A 159 13.24 -46.36 -50.43
C THR A 159 13.17 -46.88 -48.98
N ARG A 160 13.45 -48.18 -48.79
CA ARG A 160 13.25 -48.91 -47.53
C ARG A 160 14.32 -48.78 -46.44
N SER A 161 15.31 -47.90 -46.56
CA SER A 161 16.29 -47.74 -45.49
C SER A 161 16.97 -46.38 -45.53
N ILE A 162 16.51 -45.48 -44.68
CA ILE A 162 17.33 -44.35 -44.23
C ILE A 162 17.55 -44.49 -42.73
N LEU A 163 18.82 -44.63 -42.34
CA LEU A 163 19.26 -44.44 -40.96
C LEU A 163 19.08 -42.97 -40.61
N PRO A 164 18.31 -42.61 -39.57
CA PRO A 164 18.24 -41.23 -39.11
C PRO A 164 19.61 -40.85 -38.55
N LEU A 165 20.40 -40.08 -39.30
CA LEU A 165 21.58 -39.42 -38.76
C LEU A 165 21.08 -38.29 -37.86
N LEU A 166 21.02 -38.57 -36.56
CA LEU A 166 20.86 -37.56 -35.53
C LEU A 166 22.18 -36.78 -35.43
N ASN A 167 22.34 -35.71 -36.22
CA ASN A 167 23.46 -34.79 -36.06
C ASN A 167 23.30 -34.03 -34.72
N LEU A 168 24.12 -34.37 -33.74
CA LEU A 168 24.17 -33.76 -32.40
C LEU A 168 25.03 -32.50 -32.33
N ASP A 169 25.29 -31.82 -33.45
CA ASP A 169 26.27 -30.72 -33.51
C ASP A 169 25.65 -29.32 -33.48
N ALA A 170 24.68 -29.11 -32.56
CA ALA A 170 24.09 -27.80 -32.30
C ALA A 170 24.08 -27.43 -30.80
N GLN A 171 25.05 -27.96 -30.03
CA GLN A 171 25.41 -27.38 -28.73
C GLN A 171 26.80 -26.75 -28.83
N ASN A 172 26.86 -25.54 -29.39
CA ASN A 172 27.96 -24.61 -29.15
C ASN A 172 27.43 -23.18 -29.20
N GLY A 173 27.50 -22.48 -28.06
CA GLY A 173 27.30 -21.03 -28.00
C GLY A 173 26.40 -20.55 -26.87
N VAL A 174 26.72 -20.87 -25.62
CA VAL A 174 26.42 -19.94 -24.52
C VAL A 174 27.34 -18.74 -24.71
N GLN A 175 26.77 -17.53 -24.82
CA GLN A 175 27.52 -16.29 -24.61
C GLN A 175 26.79 -15.44 -23.55
N PRO A 176 27.56 -14.69 -22.74
CA PRO A 176 27.11 -14.01 -21.52
C PRO A 176 26.18 -12.81 -21.80
#